data_AF-A0A1W9PXX4-F1
#
_entry.id   AF-A0A1W9PXX4-F1
#
_cell.length_a   1.000
_cell.length_b   1.000
_cell.length_c   1.000
_cell.angle_alpha   90.00
_cell.angle_beta   90.00
_cell.angle_gamma   90.00
#
_symmetry.space_group_name_H-M   'P 1'
#
loop_
_entity.id
_entity.type
_entity.pdbx_description
1 polymer ?
#
loop_
_entity_poly.entity_id
_entity_poly.type
_entity_poly.pdbx_seq_one_letter_code
_entity_poly.pdbx_strand_id
1 'polypeptide(L)'
;MLQVADVHPHLGFVEGAPHRDPHGDVPAPQNFPKSLKMMEKIHIKKILDENNWNISQTARELDIDRQTLYNKIEKYGIRKEEES
;
A
#
# COMPACT_ATOMS: atom_id res chain seq x y z
N MET A 1 -13.26 62.06 20.69
CA MET A 1 -12.05 61.30 20.29
C MET A 1 -12.32 59.83 20.55
N LEU A 2 -11.86 58.99 19.62
CA LEU A 2 -11.61 57.55 19.71
C LEU A 2 -10.95 57.21 21.09
N GLN A 3 -11.24 56.12 21.80
CA GLN A 3 -11.01 54.68 21.52
C GLN A 3 -11.81 53.87 22.57
N VAL A 4 -12.62 52.85 22.25
CA VAL A 4 -12.34 51.38 22.22
C VAL A 4 -11.42 50.92 23.39
N ALA A 5 -11.62 49.84 24.14
CA ALA A 5 -12.49 48.66 24.14
C ALA A 5 -12.36 48.01 25.54
N ASP A 6 -13.34 47.22 25.99
CA ASP A 6 -13.15 45.92 26.69
C ASP A 6 -14.54 45.34 27.07
N VAL A 7 -15.14 44.52 26.19
CA VAL A 7 -15.25 43.04 26.29
C VAL A 7 -16.30 42.55 27.32
N HIS A 8 -17.51 42.28 26.80
CA HIS A 8 -18.41 41.20 27.26
C HIS A 8 -18.20 39.99 26.30
N PRO A 9 -18.68 38.74 26.56
CA PRO A 9 -19.25 38.13 27.76
C PRO A 9 -18.66 36.72 28.08
N HIS A 10 -19.03 36.21 29.26
CA HIS A 10 -19.08 34.82 29.70
C HIS A 10 -18.87 33.75 28.60
N LEU A 11 -17.74 33.03 28.68
CA LEU A 11 -17.47 31.81 27.92
C LEU A 11 -18.65 30.84 28.04
N GLY A 12 -19.27 30.53 26.90
CA GLY A 12 -20.18 29.39 26.79
C GLY A 12 -19.42 28.10 27.00
N PHE A 13 -19.64 27.45 28.12
CA PHE A 13 -19.31 26.04 28.34
C PHE A 13 -20.24 25.23 27.43
N VAL A 14 -19.71 24.77 26.28
CA VAL A 14 -20.43 23.83 25.41
C VAL A 14 -20.24 22.44 26.01
N GLU A 15 -21.21 22.00 26.81
CA GLU A 15 -21.30 20.58 27.17
C GLU A 15 -21.84 19.80 25.98
N GLY A 16 -21.11 18.75 25.58
CA GLY A 16 -21.66 17.72 24.72
C GLY A 16 -21.16 17.65 23.28
N ALA A 17 -19.93 18.10 22.98
CA ALA A 17 -19.24 17.51 21.84
C ALA A 17 -18.83 16.08 22.24
N PRO A 18 -19.32 15.01 21.58
CA PRO A 18 -18.70 13.71 21.76
C PRO A 18 -17.25 13.89 21.35
N HIS A 19 -16.34 13.55 22.25
CA HIS A 19 -14.93 13.37 21.92
C HIS A 19 -14.89 12.29 20.83
N ARG A 20 -15.02 12.73 19.57
CA ARG A 20 -14.77 11.90 18.41
C ARG A 20 -13.29 11.66 18.47
N ASP A 21 -12.90 10.51 19.03
CA ASP A 21 -11.62 9.91 18.74
C ASP A 21 -11.44 10.00 17.21
N PRO A 22 -10.47 10.77 16.69
CA PRO A 22 -10.30 10.93 15.24
C PRO A 22 -9.67 9.68 14.61
N HIS A 23 -9.56 8.58 15.35
CA HIS A 23 -9.05 7.31 14.87
C HIS A 23 -10.17 6.48 14.23
N GLY A 24 -10.85 7.08 13.25
CA GLY A 24 -11.62 6.35 12.25
C GLY A 24 -10.64 5.61 11.32
N ASP A 25 -10.94 4.34 11.08
CA ASP A 25 -10.20 3.42 10.20
C ASP A 25 -8.75 3.15 10.60
N VAL A 26 -8.55 2.33 11.65
CA VAL A 26 -7.31 1.53 11.73
C VAL A 26 -7.34 0.55 10.54
N PRO A 27 -6.50 0.71 9.50
CA PRO A 27 -6.44 -0.27 8.43
C PRO A 27 -6.09 -1.61 9.07
N ALA A 28 -6.85 -2.66 8.73
CA ALA A 28 -6.58 -4.02 9.15
C ALA A 28 -5.08 -4.33 8.98
N PRO A 29 -4.46 -5.12 9.89
CA PRO A 29 -3.03 -5.38 9.84
C PRO A 29 -2.66 -5.88 8.44
N GLN A 30 -1.94 -5.02 7.72
CA GLN A 30 -1.39 -5.34 6.42
C GLN A 30 -0.49 -6.56 6.67
N ASN A 31 -0.95 -7.74 6.26
CA ASN A 31 -0.22 -8.98 6.48
C ASN A 31 0.97 -8.99 5.52
N PHE A 32 2.03 -8.27 5.90
CA PHE A 32 3.23 -8.20 5.12
C PHE A 32 3.82 -9.61 4.99
N PRO A 33 4.20 -10.03 3.79
CA PRO A 33 4.92 -11.29 3.61
C PRO A 33 6.12 -11.36 4.54
N LYS A 34 6.18 -12.43 5.32
CA LYS A 34 7.17 -12.64 6.40
C LYS A 34 8.62 -12.80 5.92
N SER A 35 8.86 -12.85 4.60
CA SER A 35 10.19 -13.08 4.02
C SER A 35 10.37 -12.31 2.72
N LEU A 36 11.59 -11.81 2.49
CA LEU A 36 12.02 -11.20 1.22
C LEU A 36 11.74 -12.14 0.02
N LYS A 37 11.92 -13.44 0.20
CA LYS A 37 11.63 -14.45 -0.83
C LYS A 37 10.17 -14.42 -1.27
N MET A 38 9.25 -14.22 -0.32
CA MET A 38 7.82 -14.17 -0.60
C MET A 38 7.44 -12.83 -1.27
N MET A 39 8.03 -11.71 -0.83
CA MET A 39 7.87 -10.42 -1.52
C MET A 39 8.34 -10.50 -2.97
N GLU A 40 9.53 -11.04 -3.19
CA GLU A 40 10.08 -11.19 -4.53
C GLU A 40 9.18 -12.07 -5.40
N LYS A 41 8.70 -13.21 -4.88
CA LYS A 41 7.76 -14.08 -5.61
C LYS A 41 6.48 -13.34 -6.01
N ILE A 42 5.86 -12.62 -5.07
CA ILE A 42 4.62 -11.87 -5.32
C ILE A 42 4.87 -10.79 -6.38
N HIS A 43 5.98 -10.06 -6.26
CA HIS A 43 6.32 -8.99 -7.19
C HIS A 43 6.55 -9.53 -8.61
N ILE A 44 7.35 -10.58 -8.77
CA ILE A 44 7.62 -11.21 -10.07
C ILE A 44 6.32 -11.71 -10.71
N LYS A 45 5.45 -12.40 -9.95
CA LYS A 45 4.16 -12.87 -10.47
C LYS A 45 3.30 -11.70 -10.95
N LYS A 46 3.18 -10.65 -10.15
CA LYS A 46 2.40 -9.45 -10.51
C LYS A 46 2.87 -8.82 -11.83
N ILE A 47 4.17 -8.59 -11.98
CA ILE A 47 4.71 -7.97 -13.21
C ILE A 47 4.56 -8.93 -14.41
N LEU A 48 4.69 -10.24 -14.20
CA LEU A 48 4.42 -11.23 -15.26
C LEU A 48 2.97 -11.15 -15.74
N ASP A 49 2.00 -11.08 -14.84
CA ASP A 49 0.58 -10.96 -15.20
C ASP A 49 0.29 -9.63 -15.91
N GLU A 50 0.80 -8.51 -15.41
CA GLU A 50 0.68 -7.18 -16.05
C GLU A 50 1.24 -7.16 -17.48
N ASN A 51 2.33 -7.90 -17.71
CA ASN A 51 2.97 -8.03 -19.01
C ASN A 51 2.44 -9.19 -19.87
N ASN A 52 1.29 -9.78 -19.54
CA ASN A 52 0.71 -10.92 -20.25
C ASN A 52 1.70 -12.08 -20.42
N TRP A 53 2.51 -12.34 -19.40
CA TRP A 53 3.56 -13.35 -19.37
C TRP A 53 4.68 -13.15 -20.40
N ASN A 54 4.86 -11.92 -20.90
CA ASN A 54 5.99 -11.58 -21.77
C ASN A 54 7.29 -11.50 -20.96
N ILE A 55 8.06 -12.58 -20.97
CA ILE A 55 9.33 -12.71 -20.23
C ILE A 55 10.34 -11.62 -20.59
N SER A 56 10.42 -11.24 -21.87
CA SER A 56 11.41 -10.25 -22.31
C SER A 56 11.06 -8.83 -21.85
N GLN A 57 9.78 -8.51 -21.76
CA GLN A 57 9.32 -7.22 -21.25
C GLN A 57 9.42 -7.18 -19.71
N THR A 58 8.96 -8.24 -19.05
CA THR A 58 9.02 -8.37 -17.58
C THR A 58 10.46 -8.29 -17.06
N ALA A 59 11.42 -8.95 -17.72
CA ALA A 59 12.82 -8.89 -17.32
C ALA A 59 13.39 -7.46 -17.39
N ARG A 60 13.02 -6.70 -18.43
CA ARG A 60 13.42 -5.29 -18.58
C ARG A 60 12.81 -4.40 -17.49
N GLU A 61 11.53 -4.61 -17.18
CA GLU A 61 10.83 -3.84 -16.15
C GLU A 61 11.36 -4.11 -14.74
N LEU A 62 11.74 -5.36 -14.48
CA LEU A 62 12.38 -5.77 -13.23
C LEU A 62 13.89 -5.45 -13.18
N ASP A 63 14.46 -4.86 -14.24
CA ASP A 63 15.88 -4.56 -14.41
C ASP A 63 16.81 -5.77 -14.16
N ILE A 64 16.43 -6.94 -14.70
CA ILE A 64 17.19 -8.18 -14.60
C ILE A 64 17.34 -8.86 -15.97
N ASP A 65 18.30 -9.78 -16.07
CA ASP A 65 18.43 -10.60 -17.27
C ASP A 65 17.29 -11.64 -17.37
N ARG A 66 16.92 -12.00 -18.60
CA ARG A 66 15.88 -13.01 -18.88
C ARG A 66 16.21 -14.36 -18.25
N GLN A 67 17.46 -14.80 -18.27
CA GLN A 67 17.91 -16.04 -17.63
C GLN A 67 17.66 -16.00 -16.12
N THR A 68 17.90 -14.85 -15.50
CA THR A 68 17.65 -14.64 -14.06
C THR A 68 16.16 -14.72 -13.75
N LEU A 69 15.32 -14.10 -14.59
CA LEU A 69 13.87 -14.20 -14.44
C LEU A 69 13.37 -15.64 -14.58
N TYR A 70 13.83 -16.39 -15.59
CA TYR A 70 13.51 -17.81 -15.74
C TYR A 70 13.90 -18.62 -14.50
N ASN A 71 15.13 -18.46 -14.01
CA ASN A 71 15.61 -19.16 -12.81
C ASN A 71 14.76 -18.84 -11.58
N LYS A 72 14.30 -17.59 -11.43
CA LYS A 72 13.41 -17.17 -10.33
C LYS A 72 12.01 -17.77 -10.48
N ILE A 73 11.45 -17.81 -11.68
CA ILE A 73 10.15 -18.44 -11.97
C ILE A 73 10.18 -19.91 -11.57
N GLU A 74 11.22 -20.65 -11.99
CA GLU A 74 11.38 -22.06 -11.64
C GLU A 74 11.61 -22.25 -10.14
N LYS A 75 12.54 -21.50 -9.55
CA LYS A 75 12.88 -21.58 -8.12
C LYS A 75 11.69 -21.31 -7.20
N TYR A 76 10.77 -20.45 -7.62
CA TYR A 76 9.58 -20.06 -6.84
C TYR A 76 8.31 -20.81 -7.25
N GLY A 77 8.38 -21.63 -8.31
CA GLY A 77 7.23 -22.33 -8.87
C GLY A 77 6.12 -21.36 -9.28
N ILE A 78 6.47 -20.23 -9.89
CA ILE A 78 5.49 -19.25 -10.36
C ILE A 78 4.84 -19.82 -11.61
N ARG A 79 3.51 -19.92 -11.60
CA ARG A 79 2.70 -20.48 -12.68
C ARG A 79 1.59 -19.51 -13.02
N LYS A 80 1.18 -19.51 -14.29
CA LYS A 80 -0.02 -18.84 -14.74
C LYS A 80 -1.17 -19.61 -14.11
N GLU A 81 -1.79 -19.02 -13.10
CA GLU A 81 -3.03 -19.55 -12.56
C GLU A 81 -4.07 -19.33 -13.65
N GLU A 82 -4.37 -20.39 -14.40
CA GLU A 82 -5.50 -20.43 -15.30
C GLU A 82 -6.73 -20.42 -14.39
N GLU A 83 -7.33 -19.24 -14.20
CA GLU A 83 -8.56 -19.04 -13.45
C GLU A 83 -9.63 -20.00 -14.00
N SER A 84 -10.08 -20.95 -13.17
CA SER A 84 -11.20 -21.86 -13.46
C SER A 84 -12.47 -21.37 -12.79
#